data_AF-A0A2V6DJ94-F1
#
_entry.id   AF-A0A2V6DJ94-F1
#
_cell.length_a   1.000
_cell.length_b   1.000
_cell.length_c   1.000
_cell.angle_alpha   90.00
_cell.angle_beta   90.00
_cell.angle_gamma   90.00
#
_symmetry.space_group_name_H-M   'P 1'
#
loop_
_entity.id
_entity.type
_entity.pdbx_description
1 polymer ?
#
loop_
_entity_poly.entity_id
_entity_poly.type
_entity_poly.pdbx_seq_one_letter_code
_entity_poly.pdbx_strand_id
1 'polypeptide(L)'
;YTIFNVEYTFPLYGELQGAVFVDAGNLLPEADNPGLGDMRYGIGAGLRYKLPIGPIRLDYGVNPNPREHEDFGAFHFSFGFAF
;
A
#
# COMPACT_ATOMS: atom_id res chain seq x y z
N TYR A 1 -14.41 -4.38 8.74
CA TYR A 1 -13.72 -3.91 7.53
C TYR A 1 -13.01 -5.10 6.90
N THR A 2 -12.95 -5.15 5.58
CA THR A 2 -12.19 -6.18 4.87
C THR A 2 -11.03 -5.49 4.18
N ILE A 3 -9.81 -5.99 4.36
CA ILE A 3 -8.61 -5.47 3.71
C ILE A 3 -7.87 -6.65 3.08
N PHE A 4 -7.51 -6.48 1.82
CA PHE A 4 -6.61 -7.34 1.06
C PHE A 4 -5.40 -6.51 0.64
N ASN A 5 -4.21 -7.03 0.83
CA ASN A 5 -2.97 -6.45 0.34
C ASN A 5 -2.18 -7.56 -0.35
N VAL A 6 -1.69 -7.27 -1.55
CA VAL A 6 -0.76 -8.12 -2.29
C VAL A 6 0.46 -7.28 -2.61
N GLU A 7 1.60 -7.69 -2.09
CA GLU A 7 2.88 -7.03 -2.31
C GLU A 7 3.86 -8.00 -2.98
N TYR A 8 4.51 -7.53 -4.04
CA TYR A 8 5.61 -8.24 -4.68
C TYR A 8 6.88 -7.41 -4.57
N THR A 9 7.89 -7.96 -3.90
CA THR A 9 9.21 -7.35 -3.72
C THR A 9 10.26 -8.10 -4.53
N PHE A 10 11.13 -7.37 -5.22
CA PHE A 10 12.18 -7.93 -6.07
C PHE A 10 13.51 -7.19 -5.87
N PRO A 11 14.66 -7.86 -6.03
CA PRO A 11 15.96 -7.21 -5.92
C PRO A 11 16.17 -6.25 -7.10
N LEU A 12 16.72 -5.06 -6.81
CA LEU A 12 17.18 -4.11 -7.82
C LEU A 12 18.71 -4.11 -7.91
N TYR A 13 19.38 -3.79 -6.79
CA TYR A 13 20.84 -3.72 -6.73
C TYR A 13 21.35 -3.79 -5.30
N GLY A 14 22.20 -4.78 -4.98
CA GLY A 14 22.70 -4.98 -3.62
C GLY A 14 21.56 -5.09 -2.60
N GLU A 15 21.55 -4.20 -1.61
CA GLU A 15 20.52 -4.10 -0.57
C GLU A 15 19.27 -3.28 -0.98
N LEU A 16 19.24 -2.75 -2.20
CA LEU A 16 18.11 -2.04 -2.76
C LEU A 16 17.13 -3.02 -3.40
N GLN A 17 15.87 -2.94 -2.98
CA GLN A 17 14.76 -3.73 -3.49
C GLN A 17 13.67 -2.81 -4.01
N GLY A 18 13.02 -3.23 -5.10
CA GLY A 18 11.79 -2.63 -5.59
C GLY A 18 10.59 -3.39 -5.03
N ALA A 19 9.49 -2.70 -4.84
CA ALA A 19 8.21 -3.28 -4.47
C ALA A 19 7.12 -2.75 -5.40
N VAL A 20 6.16 -3.59 -5.74
CA VAL A 20 4.88 -3.19 -6.30
C VAL A 20 3.79 -3.81 -5.45
N PHE A 21 2.72 -3.07 -5.21
CA PHE A 21 1.66 -3.50 -4.33
C PHE A 21 0.29 -3.10 -4.86
N VAL A 22 -0.69 -3.90 -4.49
CA VAL A 22 -2.11 -3.66 -4.74
C VAL A 22 -2.86 -3.89 -3.43
N ASP A 23 -3.65 -2.89 -3.06
CA ASP A 23 -4.51 -2.89 -1.89
C ASP A 23 -5.96 -2.89 -2.32
N ALA A 24 -6.81 -3.59 -1.59
CA ALA A 24 -8.26 -3.50 -1.73
C ALA A 24 -8.89 -3.49 -0.34
N GLY A 25 -9.79 -2.55 -0.08
CA GLY A 25 -10.40 -2.39 1.23
C GLY A 25 -11.85 -1.94 1.14
N ASN A 26 -12.69 -2.42 2.05
CA ASN A 26 -14.04 -1.89 2.22
C ASN A 26 -14.38 -1.70 3.71
N LEU A 27 -15.04 -0.58 4.01
CA LEU A 27 -15.67 -0.30 5.29
C LEU A 27 -17.09 -0.86 5.23
N LEU A 28 -17.28 -2.05 5.79
CA LEU A 28 -18.60 -2.68 5.94
C LEU A 28 -19.41 -1.91 7.01
N PRO A 29 -20.53 -1.24 6.65
CA PRO A 29 -21.35 -0.52 7.62
C PRO A 29 -22.19 -1.47 8.49
N GLU A 30 -22.63 -2.60 7.94
CA GLU A 30 -23.51 -3.59 8.58
C GLU A 30 -23.01 -5.02 8.29
N ALA A 31 -23.05 -5.91 9.28
CA ALA A 31 -22.57 -7.29 9.16
C ALA A 31 -23.42 -8.16 8.19
N ASP A 32 -24.64 -7.71 7.89
CA ASP A 32 -25.67 -8.50 7.22
C ASP A 32 -25.69 -8.28 5.70
N ASN A 33 -24.91 -7.31 5.19
CA ASN A 33 -24.77 -7.05 3.77
C ASN A 33 -23.28 -6.87 3.42
N PRO A 34 -22.55 -7.96 3.14
CA PRO A 34 -21.19 -7.91 2.62
C PRO A 34 -21.22 -7.39 1.17
N GLY A 35 -21.60 -6.13 0.99
CA GLY A 35 -21.63 -5.47 -0.30
C GLY A 35 -20.22 -5.35 -0.85
N LEU A 36 -19.85 -6.22 -1.78
CA LEU A 36 -18.62 -6.11 -2.57
C LEU A 36 -18.63 -4.86 -3.50
N GLY A 37 -19.76 -4.17 -3.61
CA GLY A 37 -19.95 -3.02 -4.49
C GLY A 37 -19.18 -1.75 -4.10
N ASP A 38 -18.78 -1.61 -2.84
CA ASP A 38 -18.04 -0.44 -2.33
C ASP A 38 -16.54 -0.71 -2.10
N MET A 39 -15.99 -1.78 -2.68
CA MET A 39 -14.56 -2.07 -2.57
C MET A 39 -13.74 -0.93 -3.16
N ARG A 40 -12.85 -0.35 -2.33
CA ARG A 40 -11.86 0.64 -2.73
C ARG A 40 -10.57 -0.09 -3.08
N TYR A 41 -9.86 0.39 -4.08
CA TYR A 41 -8.61 -0.22 -4.54
C TYR A 41 -7.50 0.83 -4.52
N GLY A 42 -6.27 0.39 -4.30
CA GLY A 42 -5.07 1.18 -4.40
C GLY A 42 -4.00 0.36 -5.13
N ILE A 43 -3.18 1.03 -5.93
CA ILE A 43 -2.00 0.43 -6.53
C ILE A 43 -0.80 1.30 -6.21
N GLY A 44 0.37 0.71 -6.06
CA GLY A 44 1.56 1.50 -5.81
C GLY A 44 2.86 0.78 -6.07
N ALA A 45 3.91 1.56 -6.00
CA ALA A 45 5.27 1.09 -6.13
C ALA A 45 6.13 1.68 -5.02
N GLY A 46 7.18 0.97 -4.66
CA GLY A 46 8.04 1.34 -3.56
C GLY A 46 9.48 0.92 -3.75
N LEU A 47 10.33 1.55 -2.96
CA LEU A 47 11.75 1.24 -2.82
C LEU A 47 12.02 0.88 -1.37
N ARG A 48 12.77 -0.20 -1.19
CA ARG A 48 13.19 -0.69 0.12
C ARG A 48 14.69 -0.78 0.17
N TYR A 49 15.28 -0.17 1.19
CA TYR A 49 16.71 -0.19 1.37
C TYR A 49 17.06 -0.67 2.76
N LYS A 50 17.84 -1.74 2.84
CA LYS A 50 18.27 -2.31 4.12
C LYS A 50 19.57 -1.64 4.56
N LEU A 51 19.48 -0.82 5.60
CA LEU A 51 20.66 -0.31 6.28
C LEU A 51 20.98 -1.20 7.50
N PRO A 52 22.24 -1.24 7.96
CA PRO A 52 22.60 -1.89 9.23
C PRO A 52 21.83 -1.34 10.44
N ILE A 53 21.41 -0.08 10.37
CA ILE A 53 20.66 0.63 11.43
C ILE A 53 19.14 0.44 11.34
N GLY A 54 18.62 -0.19 10.28
CA GLY A 54 17.19 -0.41 10.06
C GLY A 54 16.76 -0.25 8.60
N PRO A 55 15.58 -0.79 8.21
CA PRO A 55 15.08 -0.63 6.85
C PRO A 55 14.55 0.80 6.60
N ILE A 56 14.77 1.30 5.40
CA ILE A 56 14.06 2.44 4.83
C ILE A 56 13.03 1.90 3.84
N ARG A 57 11.82 2.45 3.86
CA ARG A 57 10.82 2.22 2.81
C ARG A 57 10.31 3.55 2.28
N LEU A 58 10.17 3.59 0.97
CA LEU A 58 9.62 4.72 0.25
C LEU A 58 8.58 4.22 -0.72
N ASP A 59 7.32 4.52 -0.46
CA ASP A 59 6.20 4.00 -1.22
C ASP A 59 5.41 5.17 -1.82
N TYR A 60 4.95 5.01 -3.05
CA TYR A 60 4.02 5.92 -3.70
C TYR A 60 2.80 5.12 -4.14
N GLY A 61 1.67 5.40 -3.48
CA GLY A 61 0.37 4.80 -3.77
C GLY A 61 -0.48 5.73 -4.61
N VAL A 62 -1.30 5.13 -5.47
CA VAL A 62 -2.26 5.80 -6.34
C VAL A 62 -3.63 5.16 -6.13
N ASN A 63 -4.64 6.01 -5.99
CA ASN A 63 -6.04 5.65 -6.01
C ASN A 63 -6.54 5.71 -7.47
N PRO A 64 -6.81 4.58 -8.13
CA PRO A 64 -7.25 4.54 -9.52
C PRO A 64 -8.68 5.07 -9.72
N ASN A 65 -9.47 5.24 -8.66
CA ASN A 65 -10.84 5.76 -8.73
C ASN A 65 -11.15 6.68 -7.53
N PRO A 66 -10.49 7.86 -7.47
CA PRO A 66 -10.67 8.79 -6.36
C PRO A 66 -12.06 9.41 -6.40
N ARG A 67 -12.71 9.48 -5.23
CA ARG A 67 -13.99 10.20 -5.07
C ARG A 67 -13.73 11.70 -4.97
N GLU A 68 -14.78 12.49 -5.08
CA GLU A 68 -14.71 13.92 -4.79
C GLU A 68 -14.17 14.11 -3.36
N HIS A 69 -13.10 14.91 -3.21
CA HIS A 69 -12.35 15.13 -1.96
C HIS A 69 -11.37 14.03 -1.53
N GLU A 70 -11.09 13.02 -2.36
CA GLU A 70 -9.98 12.09 -2.14
C GLU A 70 -8.76 12.47 -2.97
N ASP A 71 -7.57 12.28 -2.40
CA ASP A 71 -6.32 12.46 -3.14
C ASP A 71 -6.12 11.32 -4.15
N PHE A 72 -5.60 11.69 -5.33
CA PHE A 72 -5.25 10.72 -6.37
C PHE A 72 -4.08 9.81 -5.96
N GLY A 73 -3.18 10.28 -5.10
CA GLY A 73 -2.04 9.51 -4.67
C GLY A 73 -1.42 10.05 -3.38
N ALA A 74 -0.63 9.21 -2.74
CA ALA A 74 0.00 9.50 -1.47
C ALA A 74 1.43 8.98 -1.45
N PHE A 75 2.33 9.79 -0.91
CA PHE A 75 3.70 9.41 -0.64
C PHE A 75 3.83 8.95 0.80
N HIS A 76 4.48 7.82 1.00
CA HIS A 76 4.72 7.25 2.31
C HIS A 76 6.21 6.98 2.49
N PHE A 77 6.77 7.47 3.59
CA PHE A 77 8.14 7.20 4.00
C PHE A 77 8.12 6.58 5.39
N SER A 78 8.84 5.47 5.54
CA SER A 78 9.08 4.87 6.86
C SER A 78 10.54 4.51 7.04
N PHE A 79 11.00 4.65 8.28
CA PHE A 79 12.36 4.34 8.70
C PHE A 79 12.34 3.58 10.02
N GLY A 80 13.11 2.50 10.08
CA GLY A 80 13.24 1.66 11.27
C GLY A 80 12.27 0.49 11.27
N PHE A 81 12.22 -0.21 12.40
CA PHE A 81 11.32 -1.34 12.60
C PHE A 81 9.98 -0.82 13.12
N ALA A 82 8.89 -1.08 12.38
CA ALA A 82 7.55 -0.93 12.94
C ALA A 82 7.43 -1.94 14.10
N PHE A 83 7.13 -1.44 15.31
CA PHE A 83 6.90 -2.24 16.52
C PHE A 83 5.41 -2.48 16.74
#